data_AF-A0A5Q4EWY5-F1
#
_entry.id   AF-A0A5Q4EWY5-F1
#
_cell.length_a   1.000
_cell.length_b   1.000
_cell.length_c   1.000
_cell.angle_alpha   90.00
_cell.angle_beta   90.00
_cell.angle_gamma   90.00
#
_symmetry.space_group_name_H-M   'P 1'
#
loop_
_entity.id
_entity.type
_entity.pdbx_description
1 polymer ?
#
loop_
_entity_poly.entity_id
_entity_poly.type
_entity_poly.pdbx_seq_one_letter_code
_entity_poly.pdbx_strand_id
1 'polypeptide(L)'
;MPQRIAVLFPLFASLLVGCGMRGAPEAPPLAMSDPELCAGFQTQLSLAPLDIATEIHDDWEAFVLAKPTVEPLVIHQMAFAAVAGGRAEGVSCKLKGADHLAEVVGPEQVIDDLSCSDFNREIFMGQAEALQAEGVALALDPASLHFVADERANRGTQWLDPMPWHGVHRDAEGRVQVQAKAMISPLKSWTPIPRAWKGMFYCHLVAPEHARALLAGEVAPPDA
;
A
#
# COMPACT_ATOMS: atom_id res chain seq x y z
N MET A 1 -67.75 17.93 53.08
CA MET A 1 -66.36 17.66 53.53
C MET A 1 -65.68 16.88 52.43
N PRO A 2 -64.77 17.48 51.64
CA PRO A 2 -64.25 16.88 50.42
C PRO A 2 -63.13 15.87 50.71
N GLN A 3 -63.28 14.66 50.17
CA GLN A 3 -62.28 13.59 50.16
C GLN A 3 -61.18 13.91 49.14
N ARG A 4 -59.93 13.76 49.57
CA ARG A 4 -58.71 14.02 48.79
C ARG A 4 -58.50 12.91 47.75
N ILE A 5 -58.38 13.31 46.48
CA ILE A 5 -58.01 12.46 45.35
C ILE A 5 -56.48 12.26 45.41
N ALA A 6 -56.04 11.00 45.54
CA ALA A 6 -54.64 10.63 45.41
C ALA A 6 -54.31 10.42 43.93
N VAL A 7 -53.42 11.24 43.38
CA VAL A 7 -52.91 11.14 42.02
C VAL A 7 -51.72 10.18 42.03
N LEU A 8 -51.87 9.00 41.41
CA LEU A 8 -50.77 8.09 41.12
C LEU A 8 -49.92 8.67 39.98
N PHE A 9 -48.64 8.93 40.26
CA PHE A 9 -47.61 9.19 39.25
C PHE A 9 -47.07 7.85 38.74
N PRO A 10 -47.07 7.58 37.41
CA PRO A 10 -46.34 6.43 36.87
C PRO A 10 -44.85 6.74 36.81
N LEU A 11 -44.03 5.80 37.31
CA LEU A 11 -42.59 5.76 37.05
C LEU A 11 -42.35 5.58 35.54
N PHE A 12 -41.80 6.60 34.89
CA PHE A 12 -41.15 6.45 33.59
C PHE A 12 -39.69 6.04 33.83
N ALA A 13 -39.39 4.76 33.61
CA ALA A 13 -38.01 4.27 33.50
C ALA A 13 -37.49 4.63 32.10
N SER A 14 -36.71 5.70 32.02
CA SER A 14 -35.98 6.09 30.80
C SER A 14 -34.83 5.12 30.55
N LEU A 15 -35.02 4.21 29.59
CA LEU A 15 -33.95 3.46 28.95
C LEU A 15 -33.09 4.43 28.13
N LEU A 16 -31.92 4.79 28.66
CA LEU A 16 -30.85 5.42 27.89
C LEU A 16 -30.30 4.39 26.91
N VAL A 17 -30.82 4.39 25.68
CA VAL A 17 -30.18 3.74 24.54
C VAL A 17 -28.92 4.55 24.24
N GLY A 18 -27.79 4.06 24.72
CA GLY A 18 -26.48 4.55 24.31
C GLY A 18 -26.29 4.26 22.84
N CYS A 19 -26.40 5.28 21.99
CA CYS A 19 -25.79 5.27 20.66
C CYS A 19 -24.28 5.13 20.88
N GLY A 20 -23.78 3.90 20.83
CA GLY A 20 -22.36 3.66 20.70
C GLY A 20 -21.91 4.32 19.42
N MET A 21 -21.15 5.41 19.54
CA MET A 21 -20.39 5.93 18.42
C MET A 21 -19.43 4.81 18.02
N ARG A 22 -19.73 4.11 16.93
CA ARG A 22 -18.74 3.32 16.22
C ARG A 22 -17.72 4.33 15.70
N GLY A 23 -16.55 4.37 16.33
CA GLY A 23 -15.40 5.04 15.76
C GLY A 23 -15.17 4.51 14.34
N ALA A 24 -14.75 5.39 13.44
CA ALA A 24 -14.18 4.93 12.18
C ALA A 24 -13.06 3.92 12.50
N PRO A 25 -12.92 2.82 11.75
CA PRO A 25 -11.74 1.97 11.90
C PRO A 25 -10.50 2.84 11.73
N GLU A 26 -9.67 2.90 12.76
CA GLU A 26 -8.33 3.44 12.68
C GLU A 26 -7.58 2.56 11.67
N ALA A 27 -7.05 3.17 10.61
CA ALA A 27 -6.26 2.43 9.63
C ALA A 27 -5.11 1.76 10.39
N PRO A 28 -4.88 0.45 10.24
CA PRO A 28 -3.78 -0.21 10.92
C PRO A 28 -2.47 0.50 10.55
N PRO A 29 -1.55 0.70 11.52
CA PRO A 29 -0.26 1.26 11.19
C PRO A 29 0.41 0.36 10.15
N LEU A 30 1.00 0.98 9.13
CA LEU A 30 1.80 0.35 8.07
C LEU A 30 3.08 -0.30 8.65
N ALA A 31 3.05 -0.92 9.83
CA ALA A 31 4.24 -1.24 10.62
C ALA A 31 5.02 -2.45 10.07
N MET A 32 4.44 -3.19 9.14
CA MET A 32 5.01 -4.36 8.50
C MET A 32 4.52 -4.44 7.05
N SER A 33 5.13 -5.30 6.25
CA SER A 33 4.62 -5.80 4.97
C SER A 33 3.30 -6.59 5.15
N ASP A 34 2.33 -5.97 5.82
CA ASP A 34 0.99 -6.45 6.09
C ASP A 34 0.35 -6.89 4.76
N PRO A 35 -0.38 -8.03 4.75
CA PRO A 35 -1.22 -8.42 3.63
C PRO A 35 -2.05 -7.31 2.96
N GLU A 36 -2.34 -6.20 3.64
CA GLU A 36 -3.09 -5.07 3.09
C GLU A 36 -2.27 -4.04 2.30
N LEU A 37 -0.93 -4.07 2.32
CA LEU A 37 -0.10 -3.02 1.70
C LEU A 37 -0.39 -2.85 0.19
N CYS A 38 -0.32 -3.93 -0.59
CA CYS A 38 -0.61 -3.87 -2.02
C CYS A 38 -2.10 -3.61 -2.31
N ALA A 39 -3.02 -4.00 -1.41
CA ALA A 39 -4.45 -3.71 -1.54
C ALA A 39 -4.74 -2.21 -1.32
N GLY A 40 -4.02 -1.59 -0.39
CA GLY A 40 -4.01 -0.14 -0.19
C GLY A 40 -3.66 0.58 -1.49
N PHE A 41 -2.59 0.16 -2.17
CA PHE A 41 -2.24 0.78 -3.45
C PHE A 41 -3.26 0.50 -4.55
N GLN A 42 -3.76 -0.74 -4.68
CA GLN A 42 -4.81 -1.08 -5.64
C GLN A 42 -6.08 -0.24 -5.45
N THR A 43 -6.41 0.11 -4.21
CA THR A 43 -7.57 0.94 -3.86
C THR A 43 -7.40 2.39 -4.32
N GLN A 44 -6.18 2.94 -4.28
CA GLN A 44 -5.92 4.31 -4.74
C GLN A 44 -6.11 4.49 -6.24
N LEU A 45 -6.06 3.41 -7.02
CA LEU A 45 -6.33 3.46 -8.46
C LEU A 45 -7.83 3.61 -8.77
N SER A 46 -8.72 3.61 -7.77
CA SER A 46 -10.14 3.78 -7.96
C SER A 46 -10.82 4.69 -6.94
N LEU A 47 -11.76 5.50 -7.42
CA LEU A 47 -12.72 6.25 -6.60
C LEU A 47 -13.87 5.37 -6.10
N ALA A 48 -14.12 4.25 -6.77
CA ALA A 48 -15.15 3.29 -6.40
C ALA A 48 -14.58 2.26 -5.41
N PRO A 49 -15.39 1.73 -4.48
CA PRO A 49 -14.95 0.64 -3.61
C PRO A 49 -14.65 -0.60 -4.44
N LEU A 50 -13.54 -1.27 -4.13
CA LEU A 50 -13.09 -2.50 -4.78
C LEU A 50 -13.17 -3.67 -3.80
N ASP A 51 -13.69 -4.81 -4.26
CA ASP A 51 -13.63 -6.08 -3.51
C ASP A 51 -12.32 -6.79 -3.87
N ILE A 52 -11.27 -6.51 -3.10
CA ILE A 52 -9.90 -6.95 -3.38
C ILE A 52 -9.57 -8.19 -2.54
N ALA A 53 -9.19 -9.28 -3.20
CA ALA A 53 -8.50 -10.40 -2.56
C ALA A 53 -6.98 -10.29 -2.78
N THR A 54 -6.20 -10.28 -1.69
CA THR A 54 -4.74 -10.33 -1.78
C THR A 54 -4.23 -11.73 -1.52
N GLU A 55 -3.50 -12.30 -2.47
CA GLU A 55 -2.70 -13.50 -2.24
C GLU A 55 -1.28 -13.14 -1.81
N ILE A 56 -0.86 -13.63 -0.65
CA ILE A 56 0.48 -13.43 -0.11
C ILE A 56 1.36 -14.62 -0.48
N HIS A 57 2.53 -14.34 -1.03
CA HIS A 57 3.49 -15.35 -1.46
C HIS A 57 4.73 -15.32 -0.57
N ASP A 58 5.17 -16.49 -0.15
CA ASP A 58 6.47 -16.76 0.47
C ASP A 58 7.41 -17.55 -0.47
N ASP A 59 6.84 -18.25 -1.47
CA ASP A 59 7.56 -18.93 -2.53
C ASP A 59 7.76 -18.05 -3.77
N TRP A 60 9.03 -17.87 -4.15
CA TRP A 60 9.39 -17.03 -5.30
C TRP A 60 8.87 -17.56 -6.62
N GLU A 61 8.90 -18.88 -6.83
CA GLU A 61 8.47 -19.49 -8.10
C GLU A 61 6.96 -19.33 -8.32
N ALA A 62 6.17 -19.58 -7.27
CA ALA A 62 4.74 -19.32 -7.24
C ALA A 62 4.44 -17.85 -7.51
N PHE A 63 5.15 -16.94 -6.85
CA PHE A 63 4.99 -15.50 -7.06
C PHE A 63 5.27 -15.12 -8.52
N VAL A 64 6.38 -15.57 -9.11
CA VAL A 64 6.76 -15.28 -10.51
C VAL A 64 5.62 -15.66 -11.48
N LEU A 65 5.01 -16.83 -11.28
CA LEU A 65 3.96 -17.36 -12.12
C LEU A 65 2.60 -16.64 -11.91
N ALA A 66 2.33 -16.13 -10.71
CA ALA A 66 1.09 -15.44 -10.38
C ALA A 66 0.79 -14.22 -11.28
N LYS A 67 -0.50 -14.02 -11.59
CA LYS A 67 -1.02 -12.95 -12.45
C LYS A 67 -2.34 -12.42 -11.88
N PRO A 68 -2.48 -11.11 -11.64
CA PRO A 68 -3.69 -10.56 -11.04
C PRO A 68 -4.88 -10.68 -11.99
N THR A 69 -6.07 -10.86 -11.43
CA THR A 69 -7.36 -10.93 -12.13
C THR A 69 -8.20 -9.71 -11.82
N VAL A 70 -9.14 -9.33 -12.70
CA VAL A 70 -10.01 -8.14 -12.47
C VAL A 70 -11.42 -8.53 -11.99
N GLU A 71 -11.89 -9.74 -12.33
CA GLU A 71 -13.19 -10.28 -11.91
C GLU A 71 -13.04 -11.80 -11.63
N PRO A 72 -12.99 -12.24 -10.36
CA PRO A 72 -12.84 -11.41 -9.16
C PRO A 72 -11.51 -10.65 -9.16
N LEU A 73 -11.43 -9.52 -8.45
CA LEU A 73 -10.21 -8.75 -8.32
C LEU A 73 -9.25 -9.44 -7.33
N VAL A 74 -8.24 -10.11 -7.88
CA VAL A 74 -7.19 -10.77 -7.10
C VAL A 74 -5.86 -10.13 -7.44
N ILE A 75 -5.13 -9.71 -6.40
CA ILE A 75 -3.78 -9.16 -6.50
C ILE A 75 -2.78 -10.05 -5.75
N HIS A 76 -1.49 -9.83 -5.99
CA HIS A 76 -0.45 -10.62 -5.34
C HIS A 76 0.60 -9.74 -4.68
N GLN A 77 1.06 -10.17 -3.51
CA GLN A 77 2.08 -9.50 -2.72
C GLN A 77 3.17 -10.49 -2.32
N MET A 78 4.43 -10.06 -2.39
CA MET A 78 5.57 -10.80 -1.83
C MET A 78 6.56 -9.83 -1.20
N ALA A 79 6.87 -10.01 0.08
CA ALA A 79 7.97 -9.31 0.74
C ALA A 79 9.31 -9.98 0.38
N PHE A 80 10.38 -9.19 0.23
CA PHE A 80 11.71 -9.71 -0.12
C PHE A 80 12.85 -9.02 0.64
N ALA A 81 13.97 -9.74 0.69
CA ALA A 81 15.23 -9.47 1.40
C ALA A 81 15.08 -9.24 2.91
N ALA A 82 15.85 -9.99 3.70
CA ALA A 82 15.98 -9.73 5.13
C ALA A 82 17.17 -8.78 5.36
N VAL A 83 16.94 -7.54 5.77
CA VAL A 83 18.01 -6.75 6.41
C VAL A 83 18.46 -7.49 7.67
N ALA A 84 19.67 -7.22 8.15
CA ALA A 84 20.10 -7.57 9.49
C ALA A 84 18.95 -7.39 10.52
N GLY A 85 18.47 -8.49 11.10
CA GLY A 85 17.32 -8.50 12.01
C GLY A 85 16.02 -9.10 11.46
N GLY A 86 15.98 -9.60 10.22
CA GLY A 86 14.85 -10.39 9.69
C GLY A 86 13.67 -9.58 9.15
N ARG A 87 13.89 -8.31 8.79
CA ARG A 87 12.88 -7.39 8.27
C ARG A 87 12.94 -7.30 6.75
N ALA A 88 11.79 -7.21 6.07
CA ALA A 88 11.76 -7.05 4.63
C ALA A 88 12.44 -5.73 4.21
N GLU A 89 13.21 -5.72 3.12
CA GLU A 89 13.71 -4.48 2.49
C GLU A 89 12.69 -3.90 1.52
N GLY A 90 11.96 -4.77 0.83
CA GLY A 90 11.01 -4.37 -0.18
C GLY A 90 9.82 -5.30 -0.30
N VAL A 91 8.81 -4.81 -1.01
CA VAL A 91 7.59 -5.55 -1.31
C VAL A 91 7.31 -5.47 -2.80
N SER A 92 7.02 -6.61 -3.41
CA SER A 92 6.57 -6.74 -4.79
C SER A 92 5.05 -6.82 -4.83
N CYS A 93 4.41 -5.86 -5.48
CA CYS A 93 2.96 -5.83 -5.74
C CYS A 93 2.67 -6.15 -7.21
N LYS A 94 1.73 -7.07 -7.45
CA LYS A 94 1.16 -7.34 -8.78
C LYS A 94 -0.31 -6.94 -8.80
N LEU A 95 -0.60 -5.80 -9.42
CA LEU A 95 -1.92 -5.16 -9.41
C LEU A 95 -2.57 -5.15 -10.80
N LYS A 96 -3.85 -4.79 -10.83
CA LYS A 96 -4.56 -4.36 -12.05
C LYS A 96 -4.39 -2.86 -12.25
N GLY A 97 -4.00 -2.49 -13.46
CA GLY A 97 -3.86 -1.09 -13.86
C GLY A 97 -5.21 -0.40 -13.99
N ALA A 98 -5.21 0.93 -13.84
CA ALA A 98 -6.40 1.78 -13.96
C ALA A 98 -7.18 1.55 -15.26
N ASP A 99 -6.49 1.29 -16.37
CA ASP A 99 -7.12 1.02 -17.66
C ASP A 99 -7.97 -0.26 -17.69
N HIS A 100 -7.59 -1.29 -16.94
CA HIS A 100 -8.37 -2.53 -16.77
C HIS A 100 -9.48 -2.36 -15.74
N LEU A 101 -9.21 -1.65 -14.64
CA LEU A 101 -10.24 -1.32 -13.65
C LEU A 101 -11.38 -0.53 -14.29
N ALA A 102 -11.07 0.37 -15.24
CA ALA A 102 -12.08 1.15 -15.96
C ALA A 102 -13.11 0.29 -16.71
N GLU A 103 -12.78 -0.93 -17.12
CA GLU A 103 -13.75 -1.86 -17.73
C GLU A 103 -14.77 -2.42 -16.72
N VAL A 104 -14.45 -2.37 -15.41
CA VAL A 104 -15.26 -2.92 -14.32
C VAL A 104 -16.01 -1.84 -13.56
N VAL A 105 -15.31 -0.77 -13.16
CA VAL A 105 -15.89 0.31 -12.33
C VAL A 105 -16.32 1.54 -13.12
N GLY A 106 -15.96 1.62 -14.41
CA GLY A 106 -16.19 2.79 -15.25
C GLY A 106 -14.96 3.71 -15.33
N PRO A 107 -14.69 4.34 -16.49
CA PRO A 107 -13.50 5.15 -16.72
C PRO A 107 -13.44 6.43 -15.87
N GLU A 108 -14.57 6.92 -15.38
CA GLU A 108 -14.64 8.08 -14.48
C GLU A 108 -14.30 7.73 -13.03
N GLN A 109 -14.20 6.44 -12.70
CA GLN A 109 -13.92 5.94 -11.35
C GLN A 109 -12.47 5.52 -11.16
N VAL A 110 -11.58 5.78 -12.13
CA VAL A 110 -10.17 5.38 -12.05
C VAL A 110 -9.23 6.59 -12.03
N ILE A 111 -8.10 6.41 -11.37
CA ILE A 111 -7.01 7.37 -11.30
C ILE A 111 -5.81 6.75 -12.02
N ASP A 112 -5.34 7.36 -13.11
CA ASP A 112 -4.35 6.79 -14.03
C ASP A 112 -2.97 7.47 -14.01
N ASP A 113 -2.78 8.47 -13.15
CA ASP A 113 -1.54 9.24 -13.01
C ASP A 113 -0.69 8.87 -11.77
N LEU A 114 -1.10 7.85 -11.00
CA LEU A 114 -0.33 7.35 -9.85
C LEU A 114 0.88 6.50 -10.26
N SER A 115 2.04 6.80 -9.69
CA SER A 115 3.27 6.03 -9.86
C SER A 115 3.59 5.14 -8.64
N CYS A 116 4.46 4.14 -8.82
CA CYS A 116 4.93 3.35 -7.68
C CYS A 116 5.78 4.23 -6.71
N SER A 117 6.46 5.26 -7.24
CA SER A 117 7.21 6.24 -6.45
C SER A 117 6.33 7.13 -5.58
N ASP A 118 5.15 7.52 -6.07
CA ASP A 118 4.16 8.24 -5.24
C ASP A 118 3.72 7.37 -4.05
N PHE A 119 3.52 6.08 -4.29
CA PHE A 119 3.19 5.16 -3.20
C PHE A 119 4.35 4.95 -2.22
N ASN A 120 5.61 4.92 -2.69
CA ASN A 120 6.76 4.97 -1.78
C ASN A 120 6.77 6.25 -0.92
N ARG A 121 6.40 7.41 -1.49
CA ARG A 121 6.28 8.65 -0.72
C ARG A 121 5.28 8.50 0.41
N GLU A 122 4.11 7.94 0.13
CA GLU A 122 3.09 7.69 1.15
C GLU A 122 3.58 6.73 2.24
N ILE A 123 4.28 5.66 1.88
CA ILE A 123 4.90 4.73 2.84
C ILE A 123 5.83 5.50 3.79
N PHE A 124 6.75 6.30 3.26
CA PHE A 124 7.71 7.06 4.08
C PHE A 124 7.04 8.12 4.94
N MET A 125 6.06 8.87 4.40
CA MET A 125 5.35 9.88 5.19
C MET A 125 4.53 9.22 6.31
N GLY A 126 3.82 8.13 6.02
CA GLY A 126 3.05 7.38 7.01
C GLY A 126 3.93 6.79 8.13
N GLN A 127 5.12 6.28 7.79
CA GLN A 127 6.07 5.81 8.82
C GLN A 127 6.63 6.95 9.67
N ALA A 128 6.90 8.10 9.06
CA ALA A 128 7.38 9.26 9.80
C ALA A 128 6.33 9.77 10.80
N GLU A 129 5.08 9.87 10.36
CA GLU A 129 3.94 10.24 11.23
C GLU A 129 3.78 9.24 12.38
N ALA A 130 3.85 7.93 12.10
CA ALA A 130 3.78 6.89 13.12
C ALA A 130 4.93 7.00 14.15
N LEU A 131 6.18 7.13 13.69
CA LEU A 131 7.34 7.32 14.57
C LEU A 131 7.21 8.55 15.46
N GLN A 132 6.75 9.67 14.90
CA GLN A 132 6.52 10.91 15.65
C GLN A 132 5.41 10.76 16.69
N ALA A 133 4.30 10.08 16.34
CA ALA A 133 3.21 9.79 17.27
C ALA A 133 3.68 8.90 18.44
N GLU A 134 4.63 8.01 18.19
CA GLU A 134 5.28 7.17 19.20
C GLU A 134 6.37 7.91 20.01
N GLY A 135 6.67 9.17 19.70
CA GLY A 135 7.72 9.95 20.35
C GLY A 135 9.14 9.55 19.96
N VAL A 136 9.31 8.82 18.85
CA VAL A 136 10.61 8.43 18.30
C VAL A 136 11.16 9.58 17.46
N ALA A 137 12.38 10.02 17.77
CA ALA A 137 13.07 11.04 16.98
C ALA A 137 13.48 10.49 15.61
N LEU A 138 13.21 11.25 14.55
CA LEU A 138 13.62 10.91 13.19
C LEU A 138 15.11 11.22 13.01
N ALA A 139 15.91 10.21 12.68
CA ALA A 139 17.32 10.36 12.32
C ALA A 139 17.50 10.80 10.86
N LEU A 140 16.54 10.43 10.00
CA LEU A 140 16.45 10.88 8.61
C LEU A 140 15.18 11.70 8.44
N ASP A 141 15.33 12.97 8.03
CA ASP A 141 14.21 13.86 7.77
C ASP A 141 13.46 13.42 6.50
N PRO A 142 12.15 13.10 6.57
CA PRO A 142 11.35 12.75 5.41
C PRO A 142 11.37 13.83 4.33
N ALA A 143 11.50 15.11 4.71
CA ALA A 143 11.59 16.22 3.76
C ALA A 143 12.94 16.27 3.00
N SER A 144 13.96 15.56 3.48
CA SER A 144 15.26 15.42 2.81
C SER A 144 15.32 14.27 1.80
N LEU A 145 14.28 13.44 1.72
CA LEU A 145 14.20 12.32 0.80
C LEU A 145 13.91 12.78 -0.63
N HIS A 146 14.68 12.26 -1.58
CA HIS A 146 14.48 12.50 -2.99
C HIS A 146 13.77 11.31 -3.62
N PHE A 147 12.44 11.43 -3.76
CA PHE A 147 11.66 10.45 -4.52
C PHE A 147 11.86 10.68 -6.01
N VAL A 148 12.44 9.71 -6.69
CA VAL A 148 12.74 9.76 -8.13
C VAL A 148 11.72 8.97 -8.94
N ALA A 149 11.71 9.19 -10.25
CA ALA A 149 10.85 8.45 -11.16
C ALA A 149 11.11 6.94 -11.09
N ASP A 150 10.06 6.16 -11.30
CA ASP A 150 10.12 4.70 -11.34
C ASP A 150 11.18 4.19 -12.32
N GLU A 151 11.97 3.21 -11.91
CA GLU A 151 12.73 2.39 -12.82
C GLU A 151 11.76 1.56 -13.67
N ARG A 152 11.70 1.81 -14.99
CA ARG A 152 10.71 1.20 -15.88
C ARG A 152 11.20 -0.13 -16.45
N ALA A 153 10.48 -1.19 -16.13
CA ALA A 153 10.59 -2.48 -16.79
C ALA A 153 9.55 -2.61 -17.92
N ASN A 154 9.96 -3.18 -19.05
CA ASN A 154 9.10 -3.38 -20.22
C ASN A 154 8.58 -4.83 -20.34
N ARG A 155 9.08 -5.74 -19.51
CA ARG A 155 8.72 -7.17 -19.51
C ARG A 155 8.92 -7.77 -18.14
N GLY A 156 8.21 -8.88 -17.88
CA GLY A 156 8.21 -9.54 -16.57
C GLY A 156 9.60 -9.90 -16.05
N THR A 157 10.49 -10.42 -16.90
CA THR A 157 11.86 -10.77 -16.48
C THR A 157 12.69 -9.54 -16.09
N GLN A 158 12.53 -8.42 -16.79
CA GLN A 158 13.21 -7.16 -16.42
C GLN A 158 12.64 -6.57 -15.13
N TRP A 159 11.35 -6.78 -14.86
CA TRP A 159 10.75 -6.35 -13.61
C TRP A 159 11.25 -7.21 -12.44
N LEU A 160 11.28 -8.53 -12.62
CA LEU A 160 11.76 -9.47 -11.60
C LEU A 160 13.26 -9.31 -11.33
N ASP A 161 14.11 -9.20 -12.35
CA ASP A 161 15.56 -9.19 -12.15
C ASP A 161 16.16 -7.77 -12.04
N PRO A 162 17.25 -7.57 -11.28
CA PRO A 162 17.79 -8.49 -10.28
C PRO A 162 16.94 -8.53 -8.99
N MET A 163 16.99 -9.65 -8.27
CA MET A 163 16.53 -9.76 -6.88
C MET A 163 17.70 -10.10 -5.93
N PRO A 164 17.73 -9.56 -4.70
CA PRO A 164 16.83 -8.50 -4.22
C PRO A 164 17.06 -7.18 -4.99
N TRP A 165 15.99 -6.41 -5.17
CA TRP A 165 16.07 -5.07 -5.74
C TRP A 165 16.11 -4.04 -4.60
N HIS A 166 16.96 -3.03 -4.71
CA HIS A 166 17.16 -2.03 -3.65
C HIS A 166 16.59 -0.68 -4.08
N GLY A 167 15.53 -0.24 -3.41
CA GLY A 167 14.82 1.00 -3.73
C GLY A 167 15.36 2.25 -3.05
N VAL A 168 16.31 2.12 -2.12
CA VAL A 168 16.87 3.26 -1.38
C VAL A 168 18.39 3.24 -1.50
N HIS A 169 18.97 4.36 -1.88
CA HIS A 169 20.41 4.54 -1.94
C HIS A 169 20.80 6.01 -1.73
N ARG A 170 22.07 6.25 -1.47
CA ARG A 170 22.66 7.58 -1.41
C ARG A 170 23.38 7.87 -2.73
N ASP A 171 23.08 9.00 -3.34
CA ASP A 171 23.75 9.42 -4.58
C ASP A 171 25.14 10.02 -4.32
N ALA A 172 25.84 10.36 -5.40
CA ALA A 172 27.19 10.95 -5.35
C ALA A 172 27.24 12.30 -4.61
N GLU A 173 26.11 13.00 -4.49
CA GLU A 173 25.97 14.25 -3.74
C GLU A 173 25.56 14.03 -2.26
N GLY A 174 25.40 12.77 -1.84
CA GLY A 174 25.03 12.41 -0.47
C GLY A 174 23.51 12.43 -0.20
N ARG A 175 22.68 12.68 -1.22
CA ARG A 175 21.21 12.73 -1.08
C ARG A 175 20.63 11.32 -1.05
N VAL A 176 19.65 11.11 -0.18
CA VAL A 176 18.94 9.83 -0.11
C VAL A 176 17.88 9.78 -1.19
N GLN A 177 18.12 8.94 -2.18
CA GLN A 177 17.21 8.66 -3.28
C GLN A 177 16.28 7.51 -2.90
N VAL A 178 14.99 7.69 -3.14
CA VAL A 178 13.96 6.66 -3.02
C VAL A 178 13.35 6.43 -4.39
N GLN A 179 13.51 5.23 -4.91
CA GLN A 179 13.01 4.81 -6.21
C GLN A 179 12.06 3.64 -6.02
N ALA A 180 11.12 3.45 -6.96
CA ALA A 180 10.38 2.21 -7.14
C ALA A 180 10.76 1.57 -8.48
N LYS A 181 10.52 0.27 -8.67
CA LYS A 181 10.57 -0.36 -10.00
C LYS A 181 9.17 -0.67 -10.48
N ALA A 182 8.79 -0.14 -11.64
CA ALA A 182 7.44 -0.28 -12.18
C ALA A 182 7.43 -1.08 -13.49
N MET A 183 6.41 -1.92 -13.68
CA MET A 183 6.07 -2.50 -14.98
C MET A 183 4.58 -2.28 -15.25
N ILE A 184 4.29 -1.60 -16.35
CA ILE A 184 2.92 -1.39 -16.82
C ILE A 184 2.74 -2.15 -18.13
N SER A 185 1.72 -2.99 -18.18
CA SER A 185 1.29 -3.67 -19.40
C SER A 185 -0.11 -3.17 -19.75
N PRO A 186 -0.25 -2.27 -20.74
CA PRO A 186 -1.55 -1.68 -21.04
C PRO A 186 -2.53 -2.73 -21.56
N LEU A 187 -3.79 -2.56 -21.21
CA LEU A 187 -4.91 -3.40 -21.64
C LEU A 187 -5.03 -3.36 -23.17
N LYS A 188 -4.97 -2.16 -23.73
CA LYS A 188 -4.95 -1.93 -25.18
C LYS A 188 -3.50 -1.88 -25.66
N SER A 189 -2.96 -3.05 -25.97
CA SER A 189 -1.66 -3.19 -26.63
C SER A 189 -1.83 -3.72 -28.05
N TRP A 190 -1.09 -3.12 -29.00
CA TRP A 190 -0.98 -3.59 -30.39
C TRP A 190 -0.11 -4.83 -30.50
N THR A 191 0.73 -5.10 -29.49
CA THR A 191 1.56 -6.30 -29.40
C THR A 191 0.68 -7.51 -29.03
N PRO A 192 0.85 -8.67 -29.68
CA PRO A 192 0.07 -9.87 -29.40
C PRO A 192 0.54 -10.56 -28.11
N ILE A 193 0.33 -9.90 -26.97
CA ILE A 193 0.55 -10.48 -25.65
C ILE A 193 -0.69 -11.26 -25.18
N PRO A 194 -0.52 -12.37 -24.42
CA PRO A 194 -1.64 -13.11 -23.84
C PRO A 194 -2.57 -12.22 -23.03
N ARG A 195 -3.88 -12.49 -23.05
CA ARG A 195 -4.88 -11.69 -22.30
C ARG A 195 -4.57 -11.62 -20.80
N ALA A 196 -4.06 -12.70 -20.22
CA ALA A 196 -3.65 -12.76 -18.83
C ALA A 196 -2.54 -11.75 -18.47
N TRP A 197 -1.81 -11.23 -19.47
CA TRP A 197 -0.71 -10.29 -19.29
C TRP A 197 -1.09 -8.83 -19.60
N LYS A 198 -2.38 -8.56 -19.84
CA LYS A 198 -2.89 -7.23 -20.19
C LYS A 198 -3.49 -6.51 -18.98
N GLY A 199 -3.38 -5.17 -18.99
CA GLY A 199 -3.92 -4.30 -17.95
C GLY A 199 -3.30 -4.58 -16.58
N MET A 200 -1.98 -4.72 -16.53
CA MET A 200 -1.23 -5.04 -15.32
C MET A 200 -0.40 -3.84 -14.88
N PHE A 201 -0.32 -3.62 -13.58
CA PHE A 201 0.54 -2.61 -12.97
C PHE A 201 1.32 -3.23 -11.81
N TYR A 202 2.61 -3.44 -12.00
CA TYR A 202 3.46 -4.09 -10.99
C TYR A 202 4.46 -3.11 -10.41
N CYS A 203 4.73 -3.23 -9.12
CA CYS A 203 5.67 -2.40 -8.40
C CYS A 203 6.61 -3.24 -7.53
N HIS A 204 7.89 -2.89 -7.51
CA HIS A 204 8.74 -3.12 -6.34
C HIS A 204 8.82 -1.82 -5.55
N LEU A 205 8.47 -1.92 -4.28
CA LEU A 205 8.34 -0.82 -3.33
C LEU A 205 9.31 -1.04 -2.18
N VAL A 206 9.60 0.03 -1.45
CA VAL A 206 10.30 -0.07 -0.17
C VAL A 206 9.34 -0.63 0.87
N ALA A 207 9.77 -1.63 1.63
CA ALA A 207 8.93 -2.19 2.68
C ALA A 207 8.71 -1.16 3.78
N PRO A 208 7.50 -1.04 4.35
CA PRO A 208 7.23 -0.07 5.41
C PRO A 208 8.16 -0.20 6.62
N GLU A 209 8.48 -1.43 7.05
CA GLU A 209 9.43 -1.70 8.12
C GLU A 209 10.87 -1.24 7.79
N HIS A 210 11.25 -1.28 6.52
CA HIS A 210 12.55 -0.76 6.07
C HIS A 210 12.56 0.77 6.05
N ALA A 211 11.50 1.39 5.51
CA ALA A 211 11.32 2.84 5.54
C ALA A 211 11.36 3.37 6.98
N ARG A 212 10.67 2.69 7.90
CA ARG A 212 10.70 2.99 9.33
C ARG A 212 12.10 2.89 9.92
N ALA A 213 12.82 1.81 9.64
CA ALA A 213 14.17 1.60 10.14
C ALA A 213 15.17 2.66 9.63
N LEU A 214 15.02 3.09 8.36
CA LEU A 214 15.80 4.19 7.78
C LEU A 214 15.51 5.52 8.48
N LEU A 215 14.22 5.83 8.67
CA LEU A 215 13.75 7.05 9.35
C LEU A 215 14.21 7.12 10.81
N ALA A 216 14.19 6.00 11.52
CA ALA A 216 14.67 5.88 12.90
C ALA A 216 16.20 5.81 13.01
N GLY A 217 16.93 5.64 11.90
CA GLY A 217 18.39 5.51 11.89
C GLY A 217 18.89 4.14 12.38
N GLU A 218 18.03 3.13 12.43
CA GLU A 218 18.41 1.73 12.73
C GLU A 218 19.24 1.12 11.59
N VAL A 219 19.01 1.59 10.37
CA VAL A 219 19.73 1.19 9.16
C VAL A 219 20.11 2.44 8.36
N ALA A 220 21.24 2.38 7.67
CA ALA A 220 21.69 3.47 6.81
C ALA A 220 21.35 3.17 5.34
N PRO A 221 20.95 4.18 4.54
CA PRO A 221 20.92 4.06 3.09
C PRO A 221 22.31 3.64 2.57
N PRO A 222 22.41 2.59 1.72
CA PRO A 222 23.67 2.22 1.09
C PRO A 222 24.09 3.29 0.07
N ASP A 223 25.39 3.39 -0.20
CA ASP A 223 25.89 4.20 -1.32
C ASP A 223 25.62 3.47 -2.66
N ALA A 224 25.31 4.23 -3.71
CA ALA A 224 25.04 3.70 -5.06
C ALA A 224 26.29 3.24 -5.83
#